data_AF-A0A8J3JSJ1-F1
#
_entry.id   AF-A0A8J3JSJ1-F1
#
_cell.length_a   1.000
_cell.length_b   1.000
_cell.length_c   1.000
_cell.angle_alpha   90.00
_cell.angle_beta   90.00
_cell.angle_gamma   90.00
#
_symmetry.space_group_name_H-M   'P 1'
#
loop_
_entity.id
_entity.type
_entity.pdbx_description
1 polymer ?
#
loop_
_entity_poly.entity_id
_entity_poly.type
_entity_poly.pdbx_seq_one_letter_code
_entity_poly.pdbx_strand_id
1 'polypeptide(L)'
;MRLALVLLWLLAAAISWWTAPRKQTYEQARSDVAAGRVTAYQWGDSWATGSPRPWFGVSGLRASGTLGPLFAWRTPDGRVHWTDTDYFDEVTTTGAVDPASYSGPGAEGIAQDLRARGLEHRAGEVHPMGVAVAGIGLALAAVFLGVIVAGPAPVLGTRWFWFWLVYTAPYGLGMLFWLSRDRPWSRPVAPAAVAGDRERRDRGILGLCLGIFAMILTSLLLLMLHEVLGDRWAPMPDA
;
A
#
# COMPACT_ATOMS: atom_id res chain seq x y z
N MET A 1 5.57 -23.92 8.34
CA MET A 1 6.22 -22.78 7.66
C MET A 1 5.36 -22.16 6.56
N ARG A 2 4.89 -22.90 5.54
CA ARG A 2 4.04 -22.31 4.47
C ARG A 2 2.79 -21.59 4.99
N LEU A 3 2.03 -22.25 5.86
CA LEU A 3 0.82 -21.64 6.45
C LEU A 3 1.15 -20.35 7.21
N ALA A 4 2.26 -20.30 7.94
CA ALA A 4 2.69 -19.09 8.63
C ALA A 4 3.00 -17.95 7.65
N LEU A 5 3.67 -18.23 6.53
CA LEU A 5 3.95 -17.22 5.49
C LEU A 5 2.68 -16.73 4.81
N VAL A 6 1.72 -17.62 4.55
CA VAL A 6 0.41 -17.27 3.97
C VAL A 6 -0.41 -16.43 4.96
N LEU A 7 -0.47 -16.83 6.24
CA LEU A 7 -1.15 -16.07 7.28
C LEU A 7 -0.51 -14.68 7.47
N LEU A 8 0.82 -14.61 7.43
CA LEU A 8 1.55 -13.36 7.54
C LEU A 8 1.29 -12.44 6.33
N TRP A 9 1.23 -13.02 5.12
CA TRP A 9 0.83 -12.32 3.90
C TRP A 9 -0.61 -11.80 4.01
N LEU A 10 -1.56 -12.62 4.44
CA LEU A 10 -2.96 -12.25 4.62
C LEU A 10 -3.12 -11.12 5.64
N LEU A 11 -2.38 -11.20 6.75
CA LEU A 11 -2.37 -10.16 7.77
C LEU A 11 -1.87 -8.82 7.21
N ALA A 12 -0.74 -8.82 6.50
CA ALA A 12 -0.21 -7.61 5.87
C ALA A 12 -1.18 -7.05 4.82
N ALA A 13 -1.73 -7.90 3.95
CA ALA A 13 -2.71 -7.50 2.95
C ALA A 13 -3.96 -6.87 3.58
N ALA A 14 -4.50 -7.49 4.64
CA ALA A 14 -5.68 -6.99 5.34
C ALA A 14 -5.42 -5.64 6.02
N ILE A 15 -4.26 -5.49 6.68
CA ILE A 15 -3.89 -4.21 7.32
C ILE A 15 -3.70 -3.13 6.26
N SER A 16 -2.93 -3.38 5.20
CA SER A 16 -2.73 -2.44 4.10
C SER A 16 -4.06 -2.01 3.47
N TRP A 17 -4.98 -2.94 3.25
CA TRP A 17 -6.30 -2.65 2.71
C TRP A 17 -7.15 -1.81 3.66
N TRP A 18 -7.12 -2.12 4.96
CA TRP A 18 -7.86 -1.39 5.96
C TRP A 18 -7.37 0.06 6.09
N THR A 19 -6.04 0.24 6.15
CA THR A 19 -5.40 1.54 6.38
C THR A 19 -5.12 2.32 5.09
N ALA A 20 -5.49 1.80 3.93
CA ALA A 20 -5.33 2.51 2.66
C ALA A 20 -6.06 3.88 2.69
N PRO A 21 -5.39 4.98 2.29
CA PRO A 21 -6.03 6.29 2.19
C PRO A 21 -7.24 6.27 1.26
N ARG A 22 -8.37 6.81 1.72
CA ARG A 22 -9.60 6.95 0.93
C ARG A 22 -9.95 8.41 0.74
N LYS A 23 -10.34 8.79 -0.48
CA LYS A 23 -10.73 10.17 -0.73
C LYS A 23 -12.08 10.42 -0.06
N GLN A 24 -12.22 11.58 0.58
CA GLN A 24 -13.46 12.03 1.21
C GLN A 24 -13.71 13.48 0.83
N THR A 25 -14.92 13.95 1.08
CA THR A 25 -15.28 15.34 0.80
C THR A 25 -14.79 16.25 1.91
N TYR A 26 -14.71 17.54 1.59
CA TYR A 26 -14.34 18.58 2.52
C TYR A 26 -15.31 18.68 3.71
N GLU A 27 -16.61 18.53 3.45
CA GLU A 27 -17.66 18.56 4.47
C GLU A 27 -17.50 17.41 5.46
N GLN A 28 -17.10 16.23 4.96
CA GLN A 28 -16.81 15.08 5.82
C GLN A 28 -15.59 15.37 6.71
N ALA A 29 -14.53 15.97 6.15
CA ALA A 29 -13.36 16.39 6.91
C ALA A 29 -13.75 17.36 8.03
N ARG A 30 -14.53 18.40 7.72
CA ARG A 30 -15.04 19.36 8.72
C ARG A 30 -15.91 18.70 9.77
N SER A 31 -16.80 17.80 9.36
CA SER A 31 -17.66 17.03 10.27
C SER A 31 -16.84 16.17 11.23
N ASP A 32 -15.79 15.50 10.74
CA ASP A 32 -14.90 14.68 11.56
C ASP A 32 -14.07 15.50 12.54
N VAL A 33 -13.58 16.67 12.11
CA VAL A 33 -12.88 17.63 12.98
C VAL A 33 -13.83 18.17 14.05
N ALA A 34 -15.02 18.61 13.66
CA ALA A 34 -16.03 19.13 14.58
C ALA A 34 -16.53 18.06 15.57
N ALA A 35 -16.61 16.81 15.16
CA ALA A 35 -16.96 15.70 16.03
C ALA A 35 -15.78 15.18 16.88
N GLY A 36 -14.57 15.71 16.69
CA GLY A 36 -13.37 15.27 17.40
C GLY A 36 -12.90 13.86 17.02
N ARG A 37 -13.34 13.33 15.87
CA ARG A 37 -12.97 12.00 15.37
C ARG A 37 -11.55 11.92 14.82
N VAL A 38 -10.89 13.05 14.59
CA VAL A 38 -9.51 13.10 14.10
C VAL A 38 -8.52 12.70 15.20
N THR A 39 -7.88 11.55 15.08
CA THR A 39 -6.87 11.03 16.03
C THR A 39 -5.43 11.39 15.66
N ALA A 40 -5.17 11.55 14.37
CA ALA A 40 -3.93 12.09 13.81
C ALA A 40 -4.26 12.78 12.49
N TYR A 41 -3.50 13.79 12.11
CA TYR A 41 -3.62 14.42 10.79
C TYR A 41 -2.26 14.88 10.26
N GLN A 42 -2.19 14.96 8.94
CA GLN A 42 -1.02 15.40 8.21
C GLN A 42 -1.46 16.25 7.01
N TRP A 43 -0.67 17.28 6.71
CA TRP A 43 -0.78 18.06 5.49
C TRP A 43 0.32 17.68 4.51
N GLY A 44 0.06 17.81 3.22
CA GLY A 44 1.11 17.66 2.21
C GLY A 44 0.68 18.09 0.82
N ASP A 45 1.63 18.04 -0.10
CA ASP A 45 1.52 18.60 -1.45
C ASP A 45 1.19 17.53 -2.49
N SER A 46 1.65 16.30 -2.24
CA SER A 46 1.44 15.17 -3.13
C SER A 46 1.65 13.87 -2.39
N TRP A 47 1.01 12.81 -2.88
CA TRP A 47 1.36 11.45 -2.49
C TRP A 47 2.68 11.04 -3.16
N ALA A 48 3.50 10.29 -2.43
CA ALA A 48 4.79 9.84 -2.92
C ALA A 48 4.65 8.84 -4.08
N THR A 49 4.64 9.35 -5.31
CA THR A 49 4.68 8.59 -6.56
C THR A 49 6.13 8.49 -7.04
N GLY A 50 6.87 7.43 -6.65
CA GLY A 50 8.22 7.24 -7.21
C GLY A 50 9.21 6.42 -6.37
N SER A 51 8.90 6.07 -5.13
CA SER A 51 9.72 5.12 -4.38
C SER A 51 9.34 3.69 -4.77
N PRO A 52 10.32 2.76 -4.92
CA PRO A 52 10.01 1.34 -5.12
C PRO A 52 9.11 0.87 -3.98
N ARG A 53 7.83 0.59 -4.28
CA ARG A 53 6.86 0.22 -3.26
C ARG A 53 7.26 -1.16 -2.71
N PRO A 54 7.50 -1.31 -1.39
CA PRO A 54 7.44 -2.63 -0.77
C PRO A 54 6.11 -3.30 -1.13
N TRP A 55 6.03 -4.63 -1.12
CA TRP A 55 4.79 -5.36 -1.48
C TRP A 55 3.52 -4.84 -0.79
N PHE A 56 3.66 -4.26 0.40
CA PHE A 56 2.56 -3.70 1.19
C PHE A 56 2.73 -2.22 1.54
N GLY A 57 3.57 -1.49 0.79
CA GLY A 57 3.89 -0.09 1.04
C GLY A 57 2.66 0.82 0.93
N VAL A 58 2.58 1.80 1.83
CA VAL A 58 1.57 2.85 1.78
C VAL A 58 2.20 4.12 1.22
N SER A 59 1.52 4.82 0.31
CA SER A 59 1.98 6.12 -0.18
C SER A 59 2.09 7.08 1.01
N GLY A 60 3.30 7.56 1.29
CA GLY A 60 3.50 8.64 2.24
C GLY A 60 3.04 9.96 1.63
N LEU A 61 2.47 10.84 2.46
CA LEU A 61 2.17 12.22 2.05
C LEU A 61 3.46 13.05 2.14
N ARG A 62 3.89 13.64 1.03
CA ARG A 62 5.09 14.50 0.97
C ARG A 62 4.69 15.93 1.31
N ALA A 63 5.41 16.58 2.21
CA ALA A 63 5.23 17.99 2.55
C ALA A 63 6.54 18.75 2.32
N SER A 64 6.46 19.91 1.66
CA SER A 64 7.61 20.78 1.34
C SER A 64 7.82 21.94 2.33
N GLY A 65 7.00 22.03 3.38
CA GLY A 65 7.17 22.97 4.50
C GLY A 65 5.99 23.94 4.67
N THR A 66 5.22 24.20 3.62
CA THR A 66 3.89 24.81 3.71
C THR A 66 2.83 23.73 3.96
N LEU A 67 1.71 24.10 4.59
CA LEU A 67 0.59 23.18 4.82
C LEU A 67 -0.15 23.04 3.48
N GLY A 68 0.29 22.03 2.71
CA GLY A 68 -0.12 21.78 1.33
C GLY A 68 -1.60 21.46 1.13
N PRO A 69 -2.06 21.33 -0.12
CA PRO A 69 -3.48 21.16 -0.47
C PRO A 69 -4.10 19.84 -0.06
N LEU A 70 -3.30 18.83 0.31
CA LEU A 70 -3.82 17.54 0.73
C LEU A 70 -3.91 17.50 2.25
N PHE A 71 -5.14 17.37 2.75
CA PHE A 71 -5.41 17.11 4.15
C PHE A 71 -5.69 15.62 4.33
N ALA A 72 -4.81 14.91 5.04
CA ALA A 72 -5.02 13.51 5.43
C ALA A 72 -5.30 13.42 6.93
N TRP A 73 -6.27 12.61 7.33
CA TRP A 73 -6.59 12.37 8.73
C TRP A 73 -6.91 10.91 9.00
N ARG A 74 -6.74 10.52 10.27
CA ARG A 74 -7.04 9.18 10.76
C ARG A 74 -8.13 9.21 11.81
N THR A 75 -9.11 8.33 11.66
CA THR A 75 -10.23 8.15 12.59
C THR A 75 -9.93 7.08 13.66
N PRO A 76 -10.74 6.95 14.73
CA PRO A 76 -10.43 6.06 15.85
C PRO A 76 -10.48 4.57 15.49
N ASP A 77 -11.16 4.21 14.39
CA ASP A 77 -11.18 2.88 13.78
C ASP A 77 -9.92 2.57 12.95
N GLY A 78 -8.95 3.50 12.91
CA GLY A 78 -7.65 3.32 12.25
C GLY A 78 -7.68 3.52 10.74
N ARG A 79 -8.81 3.94 10.17
CA ARG A 79 -8.91 4.28 8.73
C ARG A 79 -8.25 5.62 8.45
N VAL A 80 -7.65 5.71 7.27
CA VAL A 80 -7.03 6.94 6.77
C VAL A 80 -7.91 7.51 5.67
N HIS A 81 -8.21 8.79 5.80
CA HIS A 81 -9.01 9.57 4.87
C HIS A 81 -8.18 10.74 4.36
N TRP A 82 -8.48 11.23 3.17
CA TRP A 82 -7.87 12.44 2.65
C TRP A 82 -8.84 13.25 1.81
N THR A 83 -8.63 14.56 1.76
CA THR A 83 -9.30 15.47 0.84
C THR A 83 -8.28 16.40 0.22
N ASP A 84 -8.55 16.80 -1.02
CA ASP A 84 -7.91 17.94 -1.65
C ASP A 84 -8.65 19.19 -1.18
N THR A 85 -7.94 20.26 -0.82
CA THR A 85 -8.50 21.52 -0.31
C THR A 85 -8.28 22.72 -1.23
N ASP A 86 -7.71 22.53 -2.44
CA ASP A 86 -7.40 23.63 -3.37
C ASP A 86 -8.65 24.28 -3.97
N TYR A 87 -9.73 23.51 -4.18
CA TYR A 87 -10.87 23.94 -5.00
C TYR A 87 -12.05 24.56 -4.20
N PHE A 88 -11.80 25.26 -3.10
CA PHE A 88 -12.89 25.80 -2.25
C PHE A 88 -12.88 27.32 -2.10
N ASP A 89 -13.59 28.03 -2.98
CA ASP A 89 -13.67 29.50 -2.93
C ASP A 89 -14.63 30.06 -1.85
N GLU A 90 -15.51 29.22 -1.27
CA GLU A 90 -16.56 29.65 -0.33
C GLU A 90 -16.30 29.20 1.13
N VAL A 91 -15.13 29.50 1.67
CA VAL A 91 -14.83 29.23 3.09
C VAL A 91 -14.77 30.55 3.87
N THR A 92 -15.62 30.67 4.89
CA THR A 92 -15.58 31.82 5.81
C THR A 92 -14.36 31.68 6.72
N THR A 93 -13.28 32.39 6.40
CA THR A 93 -12.07 32.42 7.23
C THR A 93 -12.19 33.54 8.26
N THR A 94 -11.86 33.23 9.51
CA THR A 94 -11.98 34.17 10.64
C THR A 94 -10.67 34.90 10.97
N GLY A 95 -9.60 34.65 10.22
CA GLY A 95 -8.25 35.17 10.49
C GLY A 95 -7.57 34.51 11.71
N ALA A 96 -8.12 33.43 12.24
CA ALA A 96 -7.59 32.73 13.41
C ALA A 96 -6.29 31.93 13.13
N VAL A 97 -5.89 31.81 11.87
CA VAL A 97 -4.66 31.18 11.36
C VAL A 97 -4.02 32.10 10.34
N ASP A 98 -2.69 32.02 10.19
CA ASP A 98 -1.95 32.78 9.19
C ASP A 98 -2.22 32.22 7.77
N PRO A 99 -2.90 32.98 6.89
CA PRO A 99 -3.24 32.53 5.54
C PRO A 99 -2.02 32.14 4.71
N ALA A 100 -0.88 32.83 4.92
CA ALA A 100 0.34 32.60 4.16
C ALA A 100 0.99 31.23 4.42
N SER A 101 0.57 30.54 5.48
CA SER A 101 1.07 29.22 5.85
C SER A 101 0.34 28.06 5.14
N TYR A 102 -0.77 28.34 4.43
CA TYR A 102 -1.66 27.35 3.84
C TYR A 102 -1.82 27.53 2.33
N SER A 103 -2.10 26.43 1.63
CA SER A 103 -2.29 26.38 0.18
C SER A 103 -3.53 27.13 -0.33
N GLY A 104 -4.57 27.26 0.49
CA GLY A 104 -5.80 27.95 0.11
C GLY A 104 -6.88 28.01 1.20
N PRO A 105 -8.01 28.68 0.92
CA PRO A 105 -9.12 28.91 1.85
C PRO A 105 -9.71 27.63 2.46
N GLY A 106 -9.76 26.53 1.70
CA GLY A 106 -10.15 25.21 2.20
C GLY A 106 -9.24 24.74 3.35
N ALA A 107 -7.93 24.80 3.13
CA ALA A 107 -6.93 24.40 4.10
C ALA A 107 -6.97 25.28 5.36
N GLU A 108 -7.11 26.59 5.17
CA GLU A 108 -7.30 27.55 6.25
C GLU A 108 -8.54 27.23 7.10
N GLY A 109 -9.69 26.93 6.48
CA GLY A 109 -10.91 26.60 7.20
C GLY A 109 -10.78 25.36 8.09
N ILE A 110 -10.17 24.28 7.58
CA ILE A 110 -9.92 23.07 8.37
C ILE A 110 -8.93 23.37 9.50
N ALA A 111 -7.89 24.16 9.25
CA ALA A 111 -6.92 24.55 10.27
C ALA A 111 -7.55 25.38 11.39
N GLN A 112 -8.48 26.29 11.07
CA GLN A 112 -9.26 27.04 12.04
C GLN A 112 -10.12 26.11 12.90
N ASP A 113 -10.82 25.16 12.26
CA ASP A 113 -11.65 24.18 12.97
C ASP A 113 -10.80 23.29 13.89
N LEU A 114 -9.60 22.87 13.46
CA LEU A 114 -8.64 22.10 14.27
C LEU A 114 -8.16 22.89 15.48
N ARG A 115 -7.80 24.17 15.29
CA ARG A 115 -7.35 25.07 16.36
C ARG A 115 -8.45 25.37 17.35
N ALA A 116 -9.66 25.68 16.87
CA ALA A 116 -10.83 25.93 17.72
C ALA A 116 -11.19 24.73 18.60
N ARG A 117 -10.86 23.51 18.15
CA ARG A 117 -11.04 22.25 18.90
C ARG A 117 -9.83 21.83 19.71
N GLY A 118 -8.73 22.60 19.70
CA GLY A 118 -7.50 22.27 20.41
C GLY A 118 -6.81 21.00 19.89
N LEU A 119 -7.05 20.61 18.64
CA LEU A 119 -6.55 19.37 18.06
C LEU A 119 -5.15 19.49 17.46
N GLU A 120 -4.51 20.65 17.55
CA GLU A 120 -3.19 20.92 16.93
C GLU A 120 -2.10 19.94 17.36
N HIS A 121 -2.16 19.45 18.61
CA HIS A 121 -1.25 18.44 19.15
C HIS A 121 -1.34 17.06 18.46
N ARG A 122 -2.36 16.83 17.62
CA ARG A 122 -2.55 15.59 16.86
C ARG A 122 -1.90 15.63 15.46
N ALA A 123 -1.19 16.71 15.13
CA ALA A 123 -0.37 16.77 13.93
C ALA A 123 0.72 15.68 13.97
N GLY A 124 0.81 14.85 12.94
CA GLY A 124 1.79 13.78 12.87
C GLY A 124 1.48 12.74 11.80
N GLU A 125 2.29 11.68 11.76
CA GLU A 125 2.16 10.61 10.76
C GLU A 125 0.79 9.90 10.89
N VAL A 126 0.03 9.88 9.79
CA VAL A 126 -1.30 9.24 9.75
C VAL A 126 -1.25 7.72 9.60
N HIS A 127 -0.07 7.14 9.33
CA HIS A 127 0.15 5.70 9.08
C HIS A 127 1.02 5.02 10.15
N PRO A 128 0.56 4.88 11.41
CA PRO A 128 1.38 4.28 12.49
C PRO A 128 1.81 2.82 12.20
N MET A 129 1.03 2.09 11.40
CA MET A 129 1.26 0.68 11.10
C MET A 129 2.08 0.48 9.82
N GLY A 130 2.45 1.56 9.12
CA GLY A 130 3.23 1.49 7.88
C GLY A 130 4.56 0.76 8.10
N VAL A 131 5.24 1.03 9.21
CA VAL A 131 6.51 0.38 9.58
C VAL A 131 6.33 -1.12 9.82
N ALA A 132 5.29 -1.52 10.55
CA ALA A 132 5.02 -2.93 10.83
C ALA A 132 4.71 -3.71 9.55
N VAL A 133 3.86 -3.15 8.69
CA VAL A 133 3.48 -3.74 7.40
C VAL A 133 4.68 -3.83 6.44
N ALA A 134 5.51 -2.78 6.39
CA ALA A 134 6.75 -2.79 5.62
C ALA A 134 7.73 -3.86 6.16
N GLY A 135 7.84 -3.99 7.48
CA GLY A 135 8.65 -5.01 8.13
C GLY A 135 8.21 -6.44 7.80
N ILE A 136 6.89 -6.68 7.73
CA ILE A 136 6.35 -7.96 7.27
C ILE A 136 6.73 -8.22 5.81
N GLY A 137 6.55 -7.23 4.92
CA GLY A 137 6.95 -7.33 3.51
C GLY A 137 8.44 -7.66 3.36
N LEU A 138 9.30 -6.98 4.14
CA LEU A 138 10.74 -7.22 4.18
C LEU A 138 11.08 -8.64 4.66
N ALA A 139 10.45 -9.10 5.73
CA ALA A 139 10.66 -10.45 6.26
C ALA A 139 10.27 -11.53 5.23
N LEU A 140 9.12 -11.37 4.56
CA LEU A 140 8.68 -12.28 3.51
C LEU A 140 9.66 -12.29 2.32
N ALA A 141 10.12 -11.10 1.88
CA ALA A 141 11.09 -10.96 0.81
C ALA A 141 12.44 -11.60 1.16
N ALA A 142 12.91 -11.40 2.39
CA ALA A 142 14.16 -11.99 2.88
C ALA A 142 14.09 -13.52 2.94
N VAL A 143 12.97 -14.08 3.44
CA VAL A 143 12.75 -15.54 3.45
C VAL A 143 12.75 -16.09 2.03
N PHE A 144 12.04 -15.44 1.10
CA PHE A 144 12.00 -15.86 -0.30
C PHE A 144 13.41 -15.85 -0.93
N LEU A 145 14.15 -14.75 -0.78
CA LEU A 145 15.48 -14.61 -1.36
C LEU A 145 16.46 -15.64 -0.77
N GLY A 146 16.44 -15.85 0.55
CA GLY A 146 17.27 -16.85 1.22
C GLY A 146 17.01 -18.26 0.67
N VAL A 147 15.74 -18.62 0.46
CA VAL A 147 15.39 -19.93 -0.11
C VAL A 147 15.76 -20.04 -1.59
N ILE A 148 15.61 -18.99 -2.40
CA ILE A 148 16.02 -19.04 -3.81
C ILE A 148 17.54 -19.21 -3.96
N VAL A 149 18.32 -18.53 -3.13
CA VAL A 149 19.80 -18.52 -3.26
C VAL A 149 20.40 -19.80 -2.67
N ALA A 150 20.06 -20.12 -1.42
CA ALA A 150 20.67 -21.20 -0.65
C ALA A 150 19.82 -22.47 -0.54
N GLY A 151 18.53 -22.41 -0.91
CA GLY A 151 17.62 -23.53 -0.81
C GLY A 151 17.68 -24.51 -1.98
N PRO A 152 16.89 -25.61 -1.89
CA PRO A 152 16.80 -26.63 -2.94
C PRO A 152 16.47 -26.02 -4.31
N ALA A 153 16.95 -26.65 -5.38
CA ALA A 153 16.60 -26.21 -6.72
C ALA A 153 15.07 -26.37 -6.94
N PRO A 154 14.40 -25.31 -7.44
CA PRO A 154 12.97 -25.37 -7.74
C PRO A 154 12.64 -26.47 -8.76
N VAL A 155 11.47 -27.12 -8.60
CA VAL A 155 11.11 -28.33 -9.36
C VAL A 155 10.56 -27.97 -10.75
N LEU A 156 9.70 -26.94 -10.83
CA LEU A 156 8.93 -26.62 -12.03
C LEU A 156 9.53 -25.47 -12.85
N GLY A 157 10.13 -24.49 -12.18
CA GLY A 157 10.70 -23.29 -12.80
C GLY A 157 12.20 -23.15 -12.51
N THR A 158 12.88 -22.31 -13.28
CA THR A 158 14.24 -21.88 -12.91
C THR A 158 14.21 -20.92 -11.71
N ARG A 159 15.32 -20.80 -10.96
CA ARG A 159 15.44 -19.78 -9.90
C ARG A 159 15.14 -18.37 -10.44
N TRP A 160 15.61 -18.08 -11.66
CA TRP A 160 15.35 -16.81 -12.35
C TRP A 160 13.89 -16.61 -12.73
N PHE A 161 13.18 -17.66 -13.14
CA PHE A 161 11.73 -17.59 -13.38
C PHE A 161 10.98 -17.13 -12.13
N TRP A 162 11.25 -17.78 -11.00
CA TRP A 162 10.61 -17.45 -9.73
C TRP A 162 11.03 -16.08 -9.20
N PHE A 163 12.31 -15.73 -9.32
CA PHE A 163 12.81 -14.41 -8.95
C PHE A 163 12.04 -13.30 -9.68
N TRP A 164 11.96 -13.38 -11.01
CA TRP A 164 11.28 -12.36 -11.80
C TRP A 164 9.79 -12.30 -11.48
N LEU A 165 9.12 -13.45 -11.35
CA LEU A 165 7.70 -13.49 -11.04
C LEU A 165 7.38 -12.88 -9.68
N VAL A 166 8.13 -13.22 -8.64
CA VAL A 166 7.90 -12.73 -7.28
C VAL A 166 8.30 -11.25 -7.12
N TYR A 167 9.34 -10.82 -7.83
CA TYR A 167 9.77 -9.43 -7.83
C TYR A 167 8.77 -8.51 -8.54
N THR A 168 8.18 -8.96 -9.65
CA THR A 168 7.30 -8.12 -10.47
C THR A 168 5.82 -8.25 -10.15
N ALA A 169 5.36 -9.39 -9.63
CA ALA A 169 3.96 -9.55 -9.24
C ALA A 169 3.62 -8.60 -8.07
N PRO A 170 2.52 -7.82 -8.18
CA PRO A 170 2.13 -6.87 -7.15
C PRO A 170 1.72 -7.60 -5.87
N TYR A 171 1.79 -6.88 -4.74
CA TYR A 171 1.39 -7.39 -3.42
C TYR A 171 2.04 -8.72 -3.01
N GLY A 172 3.19 -9.08 -3.60
CA GLY A 172 3.84 -10.37 -3.33
C GLY A 172 3.03 -11.58 -3.81
N LEU A 173 2.07 -11.42 -4.74
CA LEU A 173 1.25 -12.53 -5.27
C LEU A 173 2.10 -13.64 -5.90
N GLY A 174 3.23 -13.28 -6.51
CA GLY A 174 4.18 -14.25 -7.05
C GLY A 174 4.73 -15.19 -5.96
N MET A 175 4.86 -14.71 -4.72
CA MET A 175 5.27 -15.53 -3.57
C MET A 175 4.19 -16.57 -3.23
N LEU A 176 2.91 -16.19 -3.24
CA LEU A 176 1.82 -17.14 -3.01
C LEU A 176 1.78 -18.21 -4.10
N PHE A 177 1.92 -17.79 -5.35
CA PHE A 177 1.96 -18.71 -6.48
C PHE A 177 3.15 -19.67 -6.36
N TRP A 178 4.34 -19.17 -6.02
CA TRP A 178 5.51 -19.99 -5.73
C TRP A 178 5.30 -20.97 -4.58
N LEU A 179 4.71 -20.54 -3.45
CA LEU A 179 4.42 -21.41 -2.30
C LEU A 179 3.41 -22.52 -2.62
N SER A 180 2.47 -22.25 -3.53
CA SER A 180 1.43 -23.19 -3.95
C SER A 180 1.96 -24.24 -4.93
N ARG A 181 2.83 -23.81 -5.85
CA ARG A 181 3.24 -24.60 -7.01
C ARG A 181 4.57 -25.29 -6.78
N ASP A 182 5.50 -24.62 -6.11
CA ASP A 182 6.78 -25.20 -5.72
C ASP A 182 6.73 -25.78 -4.30
N ARG A 183 7.69 -26.63 -3.96
CA ARG A 183 7.84 -27.16 -2.60
C ARG A 183 9.17 -26.72 -1.99
N PRO A 184 9.28 -25.47 -1.50
CA PRO A 184 10.59 -24.83 -1.26
C PRO A 184 11.44 -25.52 -0.18
N TRP A 185 10.78 -26.23 0.73
CA TRP A 185 11.41 -26.94 1.85
C TRP A 185 11.38 -28.45 1.69
N SER A 186 10.83 -28.98 0.59
CA SER A 186 10.84 -30.42 0.34
C SER A 186 12.12 -30.78 -0.43
N ARG A 187 12.90 -31.72 0.10
CA ARG A 187 14.00 -32.30 -0.68
C ARG A 187 13.41 -33.01 -1.89
N PRO A 188 13.99 -32.84 -3.10
CA PRO A 188 13.59 -33.66 -4.23
C PRO A 188 13.79 -35.13 -3.86
N VAL A 189 12.73 -35.92 -3.90
CA VAL A 189 12.88 -37.38 -3.98
C VAL A 189 13.45 -37.60 -5.37
N ALA A 190 14.73 -37.93 -5.47
CA ALA A 190 15.40 -38.11 -6.75
C ALA A 190 14.60 -39.12 -7.61
N PRO A 191 14.03 -38.71 -8.76
CA PRO A 191 13.58 -39.69 -9.73
C PRO A 191 14.82 -40.41 -10.25
N ALA A 192 14.79 -41.75 -10.24
CA ALA A 192 15.81 -42.56 -10.89
C ALA A 192 16.08 -41.99 -12.30
N ALA A 193 17.36 -41.79 -12.61
CA ALA A 193 17.82 -41.11 -13.81
C ALA A 193 17.17 -41.69 -15.07
N VAL A 194 16.24 -40.95 -15.67
CA VAL A 194 15.94 -41.07 -17.10
C VAL A 194 16.60 -39.86 -17.75
N ALA A 195 17.85 -40.07 -18.16
CA ALA A 195 18.55 -39.18 -19.06
C ALA A 195 17.77 -39.16 -20.38
N GLY A 196 17.00 -38.10 -20.61
CA GLY A 196 16.25 -37.96 -21.87
C GLY A 196 15.41 -36.70 -21.93
N ASP A 197 14.77 -36.31 -20.83
CA ASP A 197 13.87 -35.16 -20.85
C ASP A 197 14.53 -33.97 -20.14
N ARG A 198 15.10 -33.06 -20.93
CA ARG A 198 15.19 -31.65 -20.54
C ARG A 198 13.76 -31.10 -20.53
N GLU A 199 12.96 -31.64 -19.62
CA GLU A 199 11.57 -31.30 -19.45
C GLU A 199 11.51 -29.79 -19.25
N ARG A 200 10.68 -29.17 -20.09
CA ARG A 200 10.73 -27.78 -20.54
C ARG A 200 10.54 -26.80 -19.39
N ARG A 201 11.53 -26.65 -18.51
CA ARG A 201 11.50 -25.77 -17.33
C ARG A 201 11.21 -24.33 -17.76
N ASP A 202 10.29 -23.69 -17.07
CA ASP A 202 9.88 -22.33 -17.37
C ASP A 202 11.08 -21.38 -17.26
N ARG A 203 11.33 -20.64 -18.36
CA ARG A 203 12.48 -19.74 -18.52
C ARG A 203 12.25 -18.43 -17.77
N GLY A 204 13.33 -17.78 -17.34
CA GLY A 204 13.30 -16.49 -16.62
C GLY A 204 12.40 -15.42 -17.25
N ILE A 205 12.46 -15.28 -18.57
CA ILE A 205 11.66 -14.29 -19.34
C ILE A 205 10.16 -14.54 -19.18
N LEU A 206 9.72 -15.81 -19.12
CA LEU A 206 8.30 -16.14 -18.94
C LEU A 206 7.78 -15.69 -17.58
N GLY A 207 8.62 -15.76 -16.54
CA GLY A 207 8.31 -15.27 -15.19
C GLY A 207 8.13 -13.74 -15.18
N LEU A 208 8.98 -13.02 -15.93
CA LEU A 208 8.83 -11.58 -16.12
C LEU A 208 7.52 -11.23 -16.85
N CYS A 209 7.22 -11.90 -17.96
CA CYS A 209 5.98 -11.68 -18.72
C CYS A 209 4.73 -11.96 -17.88
N LEU A 210 4.72 -13.06 -17.11
CA LEU A 210 3.62 -13.40 -16.21
C LEU A 210 3.46 -12.37 -15.08
N GLY A 211 4.56 -11.87 -14.52
CA GLY A 211 4.50 -10.86 -13.47
C GLY A 211 3.98 -9.50 -13.97
N ILE A 212 4.40 -9.07 -15.17
CA ILE A 212 3.84 -7.89 -15.84
C ILE A 212 2.34 -8.08 -16.11
N PHE A 213 1.95 -9.25 -16.63
CA PHE A 213 0.55 -9.55 -16.87
C PHE A 213 -0.27 -9.53 -15.57
N ALA A 214 0.27 -10.10 -14.48
CA ALA A 214 -0.37 -10.05 -13.17
C ALA A 214 -0.49 -8.62 -12.64
N MET A 215 0.49 -7.75 -12.87
CA MET A 215 0.42 -6.33 -12.53
C MET A 215 -0.75 -5.66 -13.26
N ILE A 216 -0.81 -5.80 -14.58
CA ILE A 216 -1.90 -5.23 -15.40
C ILE A 216 -3.26 -5.74 -14.94
N LEU A 217 -3.40 -7.05 -14.77
CA LEU A 217 -4.65 -7.68 -14.34
C LEU A 217 -5.09 -7.20 -12.96
N THR A 218 -4.15 -7.04 -12.02
CA THR A 218 -4.45 -6.55 -10.68
C THR A 218 -4.89 -5.10 -10.72
N SER A 219 -4.23 -4.24 -11.50
CA SER A 219 -4.65 -2.84 -11.68
C SER A 219 -6.07 -2.75 -12.28
N LEU A 220 -6.36 -3.53 -13.32
CA LEU A 220 -7.70 -3.58 -13.93
C LEU A 220 -8.75 -4.09 -12.94
N LEU A 221 -8.43 -5.12 -12.16
CA LEU A 221 -9.32 -5.66 -11.14
C LEU A 221 -9.62 -4.62 -10.05
N LEU A 222 -8.61 -3.90 -9.58
CA LEU A 222 -8.79 -2.86 -8.56
C LEU A 222 -9.62 -1.69 -9.09
N LEU A 223 -9.41 -1.29 -10.34
CA LEU A 223 -10.25 -0.27 -11.00
C LEU A 223 -11.70 -0.74 -11.13
N MET A 224 -11.93 -1.97 -11.59
CA MET A 224 -13.28 -2.52 -11.69
C MET A 224 -13.95 -2.63 -10.31
N LEU A 225 -13.21 -3.07 -9.29
CA LEU A 225 -13.74 -3.18 -7.94
C LEU A 225 -14.08 -1.80 -7.36
N HIS A 226 -13.28 -0.79 -7.67
CA HIS A 226 -13.54 0.60 -7.32
C HIS A 226 -14.82 1.11 -7.99
N GLU A 227 -15.03 0.85 -9.29
CA GLU A 227 -16.26 1.25 -9.98
C GLU A 227 -17.52 0.57 -9.40
N VAL A 228 -17.43 -0.72 -9.03
CA VAL A 228 -18.60 -1.49 -8.57
C VAL A 228 -18.92 -1.28 -7.09
N LEU A 229 -17.91 -1.23 -6.21
CA LEU A 229 -18.13 -1.15 -4.76
C LEU A 229 -17.98 0.28 -4.20
N GLY A 230 -17.41 1.20 -4.98
CA GLY A 230 -17.09 2.56 -4.57
C GLY A 230 -15.96 2.65 -3.54
N ASP A 231 -15.59 3.89 -3.22
CA ASP A 231 -14.44 4.22 -2.37
C ASP A 231 -14.57 3.73 -0.92
N ARG A 232 -15.80 3.38 -0.50
CA ARG A 232 -16.09 2.85 0.84
C ARG A 232 -15.45 1.48 1.07
N TRP A 233 -15.31 0.68 0.02
CA TRP A 233 -14.79 -0.68 0.11
C TRP A 233 -13.47 -0.84 -0.65
N ALA A 234 -13.32 -0.26 -1.84
CA ALA A 234 -12.11 -0.40 -2.66
C ALA A 234 -11.42 0.96 -2.88
N PRO A 235 -10.23 1.17 -2.26
CA PRO A 235 -9.48 2.42 -2.42
C PRO A 235 -8.93 2.56 -3.85
N MET A 236 -8.79 3.81 -4.29
CA MET A 236 -8.25 4.12 -5.61
C MET A 236 -6.79 3.62 -5.75
N PRO A 237 -6.40 3.02 -6.90
CA PRO A 237 -5.08 2.38 -7.05
C PRO A 237 -3.88 3.33 -6.97
N ASP A 238 -4.08 4.62 -7.20
CA ASP A 238 -3.08 5.66 -7.02
C ASP A 238 -3.76 6.93 -6.48
N ALA A 239 -3.73 7.05 -5.16
CA ALA A 239 -3.58 8.35 -4.53
C ALA A 239 -2.06 8.59 -4.38
#